data_AF-A0A8S3H3T3-F1
#
_entry.id   AF-A0A8S3H3T3-F1
#
_cell.length_a   1.000
_cell.length_b   1.000
_cell.length_c   1.000
_cell.angle_alpha   90.00
_cell.angle_beta   90.00
_cell.angle_gamma   90.00
#
_symmetry.space_group_name_H-M   'P 1'
#
loop_
_entity.id
_entity.type
_entity.pdbx_description
1 polymer ?
#
loop_
_entity_poly.entity_id
_entity_poly.type
_entity_poly.pdbx_seq_one_letter_code
_entity_poly.pdbx_strand_id
1 'polypeptide(L)'
;NQTSNYDCCQNLSQKNYCFLYHSKQNDSQNGACMEARSVTNHPRCLLQSDCQRQGSDVACVYPFSSDNITRLIRIVHSQGPAILFVGSIDEIYRTISIQSYKAKYSFISTIFITDIPLFFQYVAAFSFALAFFNAVPCYALDGQYILLAFIEHLSPSLYRRRHKNLVYSLIFCTTLLIVNISLAFARYFL
;
A
#
# COMPACT_ATOMS: atom_id res chain seq x y z
N ASN A 1 19.14 -40.58 9.94
CA ASN A 1 18.69 -39.23 9.53
C ASN A 1 17.71 -38.72 10.55
N GLN A 2 18.23 -38.20 11.67
CA GLN A 2 17.44 -37.73 12.81
C GLN A 2 16.94 -36.32 12.55
N THR A 3 15.71 -36.20 12.05
CA THR A 3 14.88 -35.02 12.26
C THR A 3 14.41 -35.04 13.71
N SER A 4 15.25 -34.55 14.61
CA SER A 4 14.89 -34.36 16.01
C SER A 4 13.82 -33.28 16.10
N ASN A 5 12.63 -33.67 16.52
CA ASN A 5 11.46 -32.84 16.76
C ASN A 5 11.73 -31.89 17.95
N TYR A 6 12.52 -30.84 17.73
CA TYR A 6 12.82 -29.81 18.74
C TYR A 6 11.68 -28.78 18.81
N ASP A 7 10.54 -29.21 19.31
CA ASP A 7 9.47 -28.29 19.68
C ASP A 7 9.78 -27.74 21.08
N CYS A 8 10.79 -26.86 21.19
CA CYS A 8 11.37 -26.49 22.48
C CYS A 8 10.52 -25.48 23.29
N CYS A 9 9.47 -24.93 22.67
CA CYS A 9 8.58 -23.94 23.26
C CYS A 9 7.12 -24.45 23.25
N GLN A 10 6.86 -25.66 23.78
CA GLN A 10 5.49 -26.15 23.89
C GLN A 10 4.68 -25.30 24.88
N ASN A 11 3.53 -24.78 24.44
CA ASN A 11 2.57 -23.99 25.24
C ASN A 11 3.07 -22.66 25.81
N LEU A 12 4.08 -22.03 25.20
CA LEU A 12 4.59 -20.73 25.63
C LEU A 12 4.03 -19.56 24.78
N SER A 13 4.05 -18.36 25.37
CA SER A 13 3.54 -17.10 24.78
C SER A 13 4.11 -16.83 23.37
N GLN A 14 3.34 -16.16 22.50
CA GLN A 14 3.72 -15.74 21.14
C GLN A 14 5.01 -14.89 21.06
N LYS A 15 5.54 -14.42 22.19
CA LYS A 15 6.79 -13.64 22.27
C LYS A 15 8.05 -14.51 22.33
N ASN A 16 7.89 -15.78 22.68
CA ASN A 16 8.99 -16.70 22.87
C ASN A 16 9.33 -17.40 21.56
N TYR A 17 10.61 -17.67 21.37
CA TYR A 17 11.14 -18.34 20.20
C TYR A 17 12.23 -19.32 20.61
N CYS A 18 12.38 -20.39 19.83
CA CYS A 18 13.34 -21.44 20.11
C CYS A 18 14.72 -21.03 19.59
N PHE A 19 15.73 -21.02 20.47
CA PHE A 19 17.11 -20.73 20.11
C PHE A 19 18.00 -21.92 20.44
N LEU A 20 18.87 -22.28 19.51
CA LEU A 20 19.89 -23.29 19.69
C LEU A 20 21.21 -22.64 20.12
N TYR A 21 21.97 -23.34 20.94
CA TYR A 21 23.29 -22.92 21.40
C TYR A 21 24.21 -24.13 21.56
N HIS A 22 25.51 -23.86 21.54
CA HIS A 22 26.53 -24.87 21.77
C HIS A 22 27.12 -24.68 23.17
N SER A 23 27.10 -25.74 23.98
CA SER A 23 27.68 -25.73 25.33
C SER A 23 29.11 -26.24 25.29
N LYS A 24 30.01 -25.62 26.06
CA LYS A 24 31.41 -26.09 26.18
C LYS A 24 31.55 -27.48 26.81
N GLN A 25 30.52 -27.97 27.49
CA GLN A 25 30.54 -29.25 28.21
C GLN A 25 29.98 -30.43 27.41
N ASN A 26 29.16 -30.19 26.39
CA ASN A 26 28.55 -31.24 25.56
C ASN A 26 28.55 -30.80 24.09
N ASP A 27 29.06 -31.65 23.20
CA ASP A 27 29.10 -31.46 21.75
C ASP A 27 27.70 -31.51 21.09
N SER A 28 26.64 -31.70 21.89
CA SER A 28 25.25 -31.70 21.44
C SER A 28 24.67 -30.29 21.39
N GLN A 29 24.03 -29.94 20.27
CA GLN A 29 23.22 -28.72 20.16
C GLN A 29 22.05 -28.78 21.14
N ASN A 30 21.99 -27.82 22.06
CA ASN A 30 20.91 -27.71 23.03
C ASN A 30 19.98 -26.57 22.61
N GLY A 31 18.67 -26.76 22.80
CA GLY A 31 17.65 -25.74 22.57
C GLY A 31 17.19 -25.09 23.86
N ALA A 32 16.96 -23.79 23.82
CA ALA A 32 16.39 -23.01 24.92
C ALA A 32 15.28 -22.09 24.40
N CYS A 33 14.16 -22.05 25.14
CA CYS A 33 13.04 -21.18 24.84
C CYS A 33 13.25 -19.80 25.49
N MET A 34 13.35 -18.74 24.69
CA MET A 34 13.63 -17.38 25.18
C MET A 34 12.76 -16.34 24.48
N GLU A 35 12.58 -15.17 25.10
CA GLU A 35 11.88 -14.06 24.44
C GLU A 35 12.71 -13.53 23.26
N ALA A 36 12.12 -13.58 22.06
CA ALA A 36 12.82 -13.24 20.82
C ALA A 36 13.37 -11.80 20.83
N ARG A 37 12.61 -10.85 21.40
CA ARG A 37 13.02 -9.45 21.50
C ARG A 37 14.19 -9.22 22.44
N SER A 38 14.24 -9.95 23.55
CA SER A 38 15.35 -9.86 24.49
C SER A 38 16.66 -10.33 23.84
N VAL A 39 16.63 -11.50 23.20
CA VAL A 39 17.80 -12.09 22.53
C VAL A 39 18.27 -11.24 21.34
N THR A 40 17.35 -10.83 20.47
CA THR A 40 17.70 -10.10 19.23
C THR A 40 18.08 -8.62 19.45
N ASN A 41 17.94 -8.10 20.67
CA ASN A 41 18.47 -6.79 21.05
C ASN A 41 19.97 -6.81 21.37
N HIS A 42 20.55 -7.99 21.61
CA HIS A 42 21.99 -8.16 21.77
C HIS A 42 22.72 -8.07 20.42
N PRO A 43 24.04 -7.76 20.41
CA PRO A 43 24.83 -7.70 19.19
C PRO A 43 24.83 -9.05 18.46
N ARG A 44 24.81 -9.00 17.13
CA ARG A 44 24.97 -10.19 16.29
C ARG A 44 26.39 -10.73 16.43
N CYS A 45 26.51 -12.04 16.54
CA CYS A 45 27.76 -12.77 16.51
C CYS A 45 27.84 -13.58 15.20
N LEU A 46 29.06 -13.80 14.73
CA LEU A 46 29.37 -14.68 13.60
C LEU A 46 30.10 -15.94 14.08
N LEU A 47 30.94 -15.79 15.11
CA LEU A 47 31.78 -16.84 15.67
C LEU A 47 31.49 -16.99 17.17
N GLN A 48 31.71 -18.20 17.71
CA GLN A 48 31.56 -18.46 19.15
C GLN A 48 32.49 -17.58 20.00
N SER A 49 33.64 -17.19 19.46
CA SER A 49 34.59 -16.26 20.08
C SER A 49 34.00 -14.88 20.33
N ASP A 50 33.02 -14.44 19.53
CA ASP A 50 32.43 -13.10 19.63
C ASP A 50 31.63 -12.94 20.94
N CYS A 51 31.09 -14.04 21.47
CA CYS A 51 30.37 -14.07 22.73
C CYS A 51 31.28 -14.36 23.93
N GLN A 52 32.52 -14.79 23.70
CA GLN A 52 33.42 -15.26 24.76
C GLN A 52 34.16 -14.09 25.42
N ARG A 53 33.54 -13.46 26.41
CA ARG A 53 34.19 -12.48 27.30
C ARG A 53 34.73 -13.15 28.56
N GLN A 54 35.93 -12.75 28.98
CA GLN A 54 36.54 -13.24 30.23
C GLN A 54 35.61 -12.95 31.42
N GLY A 55 35.23 -14.00 32.15
CA GLY A 55 34.44 -13.89 33.39
C GLY A 55 32.91 -13.88 33.23
N SER A 56 32.36 -14.03 32.01
CA SER A 56 30.91 -14.10 31.80
C SER A 56 30.49 -15.36 31.05
N ASP A 57 29.49 -16.08 31.57
CA ASP A 57 28.92 -17.28 30.95
C ASP A 57 27.91 -16.89 29.85
N VAL A 58 28.44 -16.34 28.75
CA VAL A 58 27.64 -15.89 27.61
C VAL A 58 27.88 -16.83 26.44
N ALA A 59 26.80 -17.38 25.89
CA ALA A 59 26.82 -18.25 24.72
C ALA A 59 26.17 -17.56 23.53
N CYS A 60 26.74 -17.76 22.34
CA CYS A 60 26.07 -17.38 21.10
C CYS A 60 24.88 -18.32 20.85
N VAL A 61 23.75 -17.73 20.47
CA VAL A 61 22.53 -18.46 20.18
C VAL A 61 22.02 -18.13 18.78
N TYR A 62 21.41 -19.10 18.11
CA TYR A 62 20.82 -18.93 16.78
C TYR A 62 19.39 -19.45 16.74
N PRO A 63 18.49 -18.82 15.95
CA PRO A 63 17.09 -19.22 15.89
C PRO A 63 16.95 -20.62 15.29
N PHE A 64 16.17 -21.47 15.96
CA PHE A 64 15.76 -22.76 15.40
C PHE A 64 14.66 -22.56 14.36
N SER A 65 14.76 -23.28 13.24
CA SER A 65 13.73 -23.30 12.19
C SER A 65 13.32 -24.75 11.98
N SER A 66 12.03 -25.05 12.20
CA SER A 66 11.46 -26.39 11.97
C SER A 66 11.45 -26.72 10.48
N ASP A 67 10.94 -25.76 9.71
CA ASP A 67 10.75 -25.90 8.28
C ASP A 67 11.65 -24.86 7.64
N ASN A 68 12.67 -25.26 6.86
CA ASN A 68 13.71 -24.43 6.21
C ASN A 68 13.23 -23.13 5.50
N ILE A 69 11.91 -22.95 5.40
CA ILE A 69 11.16 -21.81 4.89
C ILE A 69 10.97 -20.72 5.95
N THR A 70 10.64 -21.08 7.19
CA THR A 70 10.31 -20.14 8.27
C THR A 70 11.57 -19.59 8.90
N ARG A 71 11.69 -18.26 8.96
CA ARG A 71 12.85 -17.58 9.53
C ARG A 71 12.42 -16.49 10.48
N LEU A 72 13.19 -16.32 11.55
CA LEU A 72 13.09 -15.13 12.41
C LEU A 72 13.83 -13.97 11.73
N ILE A 73 13.08 -12.96 11.33
CA ILE A 73 13.57 -11.81 10.57
C ILE A 73 13.45 -10.55 11.44
N ARG A 74 14.55 -9.81 11.55
CA ARG A 74 14.62 -8.55 12.28
C ARG A 74 14.71 -7.38 11.31
N ILE A 75 13.65 -6.60 11.23
CA ILE A 75 13.53 -5.40 10.40
C ILE A 75 13.94 -4.19 11.25
N VAL A 76 15.02 -3.53 10.85
CA VAL A 76 15.58 -2.38 11.57
C VAL A 76 15.21 -1.10 10.82
N HIS A 77 14.65 -0.14 11.54
CA HIS A 77 14.34 1.20 11.03
C HIS A 77 15.32 2.22 11.63
N SER A 78 15.51 3.35 10.95
CA SER A 78 16.40 4.43 11.43
C SER A 78 15.90 5.09 12.71
N GLN A 79 14.61 5.02 12.99
CA GLN A 79 13.96 5.63 14.15
C GLN A 79 12.90 4.66 14.70
N GLY A 80 13.12 4.12 15.90
CA GLY A 80 12.17 3.23 16.60
C GLY A 80 12.71 1.82 16.87
N PRO A 81 11.97 1.00 17.66
CA PRO A 81 12.35 -0.36 17.96
C PRO A 81 12.29 -1.25 16.72
N ALA A 82 13.20 -2.23 16.62
CA ALA A 82 13.17 -3.20 15.53
C ALA A 82 11.87 -4.02 15.56
N ILE A 83 11.34 -4.30 14.37
CA ILE A 83 10.19 -5.18 14.18
C ILE A 83 10.71 -6.60 13.98
N LEU A 84 10.11 -7.55 14.69
CA LEU A 84 10.41 -8.97 14.54
C LEU A 84 9.26 -9.64 13.79
N PHE A 85 9.61 -10.43 12.78
CA PHE A 85 8.69 -11.18 11.97
C PHE A 85 9.15 -12.65 11.94
N VAL A 86 8.19 -13.58 12.04
CA VAL A 86 8.44 -15.02 11.91
C VAL A 86 7.61 -15.51 10.74
N GLY A 87 8.29 -15.97 9.69
CA GLY A 87 7.62 -16.46 8.48
C GLY A 87 8.58 -16.59 7.31
N SER A 88 8.02 -16.70 6.11
CA SER A 88 8.80 -16.75 4.88
C SER A 88 9.18 -15.34 4.39
N ILE A 89 10.26 -15.24 3.61
CA ILE A 89 10.65 -13.98 2.99
C ILE A 89 9.60 -13.53 1.95
N ASP A 90 8.99 -14.47 1.23
CA ASP A 90 7.93 -14.17 0.24
C ASP A 90 6.69 -13.53 0.87
N GLU A 91 6.31 -13.98 2.08
CA GLU A 91 5.19 -13.42 2.83
C GLU A 91 5.44 -11.97 3.23
N ILE A 92 6.68 -11.63 3.60
CA ILE A 92 7.10 -10.25 3.87
C ILE A 92 6.89 -9.39 2.63
N TYR A 93 7.38 -9.82 1.46
CA TYR A 93 7.26 -9.04 0.23
C TYR A 93 5.80 -8.81 -0.19
N ARG A 94 4.90 -9.74 0.12
CA ARG A 94 3.47 -9.60 -0.17
C ARG A 94 2.73 -8.73 0.86
N THR A 95 3.21 -8.68 2.09
CA THR A 95 2.49 -8.05 3.22
C THR A 95 2.99 -6.64 3.53
N ILE A 96 4.24 -6.31 3.21
CA ILE A 96 4.77 -4.97 3.46
C ILE A 96 4.17 -3.99 2.45
N SER A 97 3.33 -3.08 2.95
CA SER A 97 3.08 -1.80 2.29
C SER A 97 3.97 -0.73 2.90
N ILE A 98 4.76 -0.06 2.07
CA ILE A 98 5.58 1.07 2.50
C ILE A 98 4.68 2.31 2.47
N GLN A 99 4.40 2.87 3.65
CA GLN A 99 3.70 4.15 3.72
C GLN A 99 4.69 5.28 3.48
N SER A 100 4.43 6.09 2.45
CA SER A 100 5.27 7.24 2.07
C SER A 100 5.16 8.44 3.01
N TYR A 101 4.21 8.42 3.96
CA TYR A 101 3.91 9.56 4.81
C TYR A 101 3.96 9.19 6.29
N LYS A 102 4.61 10.04 7.09
CA LYS A 102 4.70 9.91 8.55
C LYS A 102 4.10 11.16 9.19
N ALA A 103 3.19 10.98 10.15
CA ALA A 103 2.68 12.10 10.94
C ALA A 103 3.84 12.72 11.76
N LYS A 104 4.20 13.97 11.43
CA LYS A 104 5.23 14.73 12.16
C LYS A 104 4.73 15.19 13.53
N TYR A 105 3.43 15.38 13.67
CA TYR A 105 2.80 15.90 14.88
C TYR A 105 1.76 14.90 15.40
N SER A 106 1.76 14.68 16.72
CA SER A 106 0.87 13.70 17.36
C SER A 106 -0.63 14.05 17.27
N PHE A 107 -0.97 15.30 16.96
CA PHE A 107 -2.37 15.72 16.78
C PHE A 107 -2.90 15.50 15.36
N ILE A 108 -2.01 15.27 14.39
CA ILE A 108 -2.43 14.98 13.00
C ILE A 108 -2.75 13.49 12.94
N SER A 109 -4.05 13.17 12.97
CA SER A 109 -4.53 11.82 12.71
C SER A 109 -4.11 11.35 11.31
N THR A 110 -3.73 10.09 11.19
CA THR A 110 -3.31 9.45 9.92
C THR A 110 -4.35 9.62 8.81
N ILE A 111 -5.64 9.76 9.16
CA ILE A 111 -6.76 10.06 8.27
C ILE A 111 -6.50 11.31 7.41
N PHE A 112 -5.96 12.38 8.01
CA PHE A 112 -5.70 13.64 7.30
C PHE A 112 -4.61 13.52 6.24
N ILE A 113 -3.72 12.55 6.39
CA ILE A 113 -2.56 12.38 5.52
C ILE A 113 -2.94 11.60 4.26
N THR A 114 -3.87 10.65 4.37
CA THR A 114 -4.29 9.80 3.25
C THR A 114 -5.53 10.34 2.54
N ASP A 115 -6.50 10.87 3.29
CA ASP A 115 -7.84 11.07 2.74
C ASP A 115 -8.01 12.47 2.14
N ILE A 116 -7.31 13.47 2.67
CA ILE A 116 -7.36 14.85 2.17
C ILE A 116 -6.80 14.98 0.74
N PRO A 117 -5.62 14.43 0.41
CA PRO A 117 -5.11 14.48 -0.96
C PRO A 117 -6.05 13.76 -1.94
N LEU A 118 -6.61 12.62 -1.51
CA LEU A 118 -7.55 11.85 -2.31
C LEU A 118 -8.86 12.63 -2.56
N PHE A 119 -9.37 13.30 -1.53
CA PHE A 119 -10.52 14.19 -1.65
C PHE A 119 -10.27 15.31 -2.67
N PHE A 120 -9.13 16.01 -2.58
CA PHE A 120 -8.80 17.07 -3.54
C PHE A 120 -8.61 16.52 -4.96
N GLN A 121 -8.04 15.33 -5.12
CA GLN A 121 -7.93 14.67 -6.41
C GLN A 121 -9.31 14.38 -7.01
N TYR A 122 -10.26 13.88 -6.22
CA TYR A 122 -11.63 13.67 -6.67
C TYR A 122 -12.32 15.00 -7.01
N VAL A 123 -12.23 16.00 -6.15
CA VAL A 123 -12.81 17.33 -6.43
C VAL A 123 -12.26 17.89 -7.74
N ALA A 124 -10.95 17.87 -7.94
CA ALA A 124 -10.33 18.33 -9.18
C ALA A 124 -10.81 17.55 -10.41
N ALA A 125 -10.90 16.22 -10.31
CA ALA A 125 -11.37 15.37 -11.40
C ALA A 125 -12.85 15.63 -11.74
N PHE A 126 -13.73 15.74 -10.74
CA PHE A 126 -15.15 16.04 -10.94
C PHE A 126 -15.35 17.45 -11.49
N SER A 127 -14.66 18.46 -10.95
CA SER A 127 -14.71 19.82 -11.47
C SER A 127 -14.26 19.90 -12.93
N PHE A 128 -13.18 19.18 -13.29
CA PHE A 128 -12.72 19.10 -14.67
C PHE A 128 -13.75 18.42 -15.57
N ALA A 129 -14.34 17.30 -15.14
CA ALA A 129 -15.38 16.61 -15.90
C ALA A 129 -16.61 17.50 -16.14
N LEU A 130 -17.11 18.18 -15.10
CA LEU A 130 -18.22 19.13 -15.22
C LEU A 130 -17.89 20.29 -16.16
N ALA A 131 -16.70 20.89 -16.03
CA ALA A 131 -16.25 21.94 -16.93
C ALA A 131 -16.18 21.47 -18.39
N PHE A 132 -15.67 20.25 -18.61
CA PHE A 132 -15.63 19.64 -19.94
C PHE A 132 -17.04 19.42 -20.51
N PHE A 133 -17.97 18.84 -19.74
CA PHE A 133 -19.34 18.65 -20.19
C PHE A 133 -20.02 19.97 -20.52
N ASN A 134 -19.86 21.00 -19.68
CA ASN A 134 -20.44 22.32 -19.94
C ASN A 134 -19.86 23.00 -21.18
N ALA A 135 -18.63 22.69 -21.59
CA ALA A 135 -18.04 23.22 -22.81
C ALA A 135 -18.49 22.52 -24.10
N VAL A 136 -19.09 21.31 -24.01
CA VAL A 136 -19.53 20.54 -25.18
C VAL A 136 -20.74 21.20 -25.84
N PRO A 137 -20.73 21.40 -27.17
CA PRO A 137 -21.84 22.01 -27.90
C PRO A 137 -23.01 21.02 -28.10
N CYS A 138 -23.70 20.69 -27.01
CA CYS A 138 -24.92 19.89 -26.98
C CYS A 138 -26.11 20.78 -26.60
N TYR A 139 -27.29 20.46 -27.14
CA TYR A 139 -28.54 21.11 -26.74
C TYR A 139 -28.78 20.97 -25.23
N ALA A 140 -29.18 22.08 -24.60
CA ALA A 140 -29.39 22.24 -23.14
C ALA A 140 -28.13 22.25 -22.24
N LEU A 141 -26.93 22.33 -22.81
CA LEU A 141 -25.69 22.59 -22.07
C LEU A 141 -25.14 24.00 -22.40
N ASP A 142 -24.28 24.55 -21.54
CA ASP A 142 -23.71 25.89 -21.70
C ASP A 142 -22.94 26.05 -23.03
N GLY A 143 -22.34 24.96 -23.53
CA GLY A 143 -21.60 24.91 -24.79
C GLY A 143 -22.44 25.26 -26.01
N GLN A 144 -23.77 25.09 -25.96
CA GLN A 144 -24.63 25.51 -27.06
C GLN A 144 -24.56 27.04 -27.26
N TYR A 145 -24.61 27.80 -26.17
CA TYR A 145 -24.61 29.26 -26.23
C TYR A 145 -23.22 29.78 -26.59
N ILE A 146 -22.17 29.13 -26.07
CA ILE A 146 -20.78 29.43 -26.42
C ILE A 146 -20.57 29.26 -27.94
N LEU A 147 -21.00 28.13 -28.51
CA LEU A 147 -20.85 27.87 -29.95
C LEU A 147 -21.68 28.86 -30.79
N LEU A 148 -22.93 29.12 -30.41
CA LEU A 148 -23.79 30.04 -31.15
C LEU A 148 -23.23 31.47 -31.14
N ALA A 149 -22.78 31.96 -29.98
CA ALA A 149 -22.14 33.26 -29.86
C ALA A 149 -20.85 33.35 -30.69
N PHE A 150 -20.05 32.29 -30.70
CA PHE A 150 -18.82 32.22 -31.50
C PHE A 150 -19.10 32.26 -33.01
N ILE A 151 -20.10 31.51 -33.48
CA ILE A 151 -20.51 31.50 -34.90
C ILE A 151 -21.14 32.83 -35.30
N GLU A 152 -21.98 33.41 -34.44
CA GLU A 152 -22.59 34.72 -34.68
C GLU A 152 -21.54 35.82 -34.81
N HIS A 153 -20.52 35.79 -33.95
CA HIS A 153 -19.41 36.73 -34.00
C HIS A 153 -18.55 36.57 -35.26
N LEU A 154 -18.20 35.34 -35.65
CA LEU A 154 -17.34 35.10 -36.80
C LEU A 154 -18.06 35.26 -38.15
N SER A 155 -19.34 34.91 -38.24
CA SER A 155 -20.08 34.87 -39.50
C SER A 155 -21.60 34.99 -39.29
N PRO A 156 -22.13 36.22 -39.13
CA PRO A 156 -23.54 36.45 -38.88
C PRO A 156 -24.45 36.00 -40.04
N SER A 157 -23.93 36.01 -41.27
CA SER A 157 -24.65 35.53 -42.46
C SER A 157 -24.85 34.00 -42.45
N LEU A 158 -23.85 33.25 -41.98
CA LEU A 158 -23.92 31.80 -41.80
C LEU A 158 -24.89 31.43 -40.68
N TYR A 159 -24.83 32.14 -39.55
CA TYR A 159 -25.75 31.94 -38.43
C TYR A 159 -27.21 32.07 -38.89
N ARG A 160 -27.56 33.18 -39.55
CA ARG A 160 -28.93 33.41 -40.03
C ARG A 160 -29.38 32.40 -41.10
N ARG A 161 -28.48 31.97 -41.99
CA ARG A 161 -28.80 31.00 -43.06
C ARG A 161 -28.90 29.55 -42.58
N ARG A 162 -28.11 29.16 -41.57
CA ARG A 162 -28.00 27.76 -41.09
C ARG A 162 -28.55 27.53 -39.69
N HIS A 163 -29.24 28.50 -39.08
CA HIS A 163 -29.80 28.40 -37.73
C HIS A 163 -30.54 27.08 -37.47
N LYS A 164 -31.45 26.68 -38.36
CA LYS A 164 -32.20 25.41 -38.22
C LYS A 164 -31.27 24.18 -38.21
N ASN A 165 -30.27 24.15 -39.09
CA ASN A 165 -29.31 23.04 -39.17
C ASN A 165 -28.39 22.99 -37.94
N LEU A 166 -28.00 24.14 -37.39
CA LEU A 166 -27.24 24.23 -36.15
C LEU A 166 -28.04 23.65 -34.97
N VAL A 167 -29.32 24.01 -34.84
CA VAL A 167 -30.21 23.46 -33.81
C VAL A 167 -30.37 21.95 -33.97
N TYR A 168 -30.61 21.43 -35.18
CA TYR A 168 -30.67 19.99 -35.41
C TYR A 168 -29.35 19.27 -35.07
N SER A 169 -28.21 19.88 -35.38
CA SER A 169 -26.89 19.33 -35.02
C SER A 169 -26.69 19.27 -33.50
N LEU A 170 -27.11 20.31 -32.77
CA LEU A 170 -27.04 20.36 -31.31
C LEU A 170 -27.92 19.28 -30.66
N ILE A 171 -29.14 19.09 -31.17
CA ILE A 171 -30.06 18.05 -30.70
C ILE A 171 -29.47 16.65 -30.95
N PHE A 172 -28.95 16.40 -32.16
CA PHE A 172 -28.30 15.14 -32.48
C PHE A 172 -27.11 14.85 -31.55
N CYS A 173 -26.30 15.87 -31.24
CA CYS A 173 -25.19 15.74 -30.30
C CYS A 173 -25.66 15.33 -28.90
N THR A 174 -26.74 15.93 -28.40
CA THR A 174 -27.35 15.54 -27.11
C THR A 174 -27.89 14.12 -27.14
N THR A 175 -28.59 13.71 -28.22
CA THR A 175 -29.08 12.34 -28.36
C THR A 175 -27.94 11.33 -28.34
N LEU A 176 -26.86 11.61 -29.08
CA LEU A 176 -25.68 10.75 -29.12
C LEU A 176 -25.01 10.66 -27.75
N LEU A 177 -24.90 11.77 -27.04
CA LEU A 177 -24.34 11.82 -25.68
C LEU A 177 -25.18 10.99 -24.70
N ILE A 178 -26.50 11.14 -24.70
CA ILE A 178 -27.41 10.35 -23.84
C ILE A 178 -27.26 8.86 -24.13
N VAL A 179 -27.28 8.46 -25.40
CA VAL A 179 -27.12 7.05 -25.79
C VAL A 179 -25.79 6.48 -25.32
N ASN A 180 -24.70 7.23 -25.44
CA ASN A 180 -23.38 6.79 -24.97
C ASN A 180 -23.33 6.64 -23.44
N ILE A 181 -23.91 7.59 -22.69
CA ILE A 181 -23.99 7.50 -21.23
C ILE A 181 -24.84 6.31 -20.80
N SER A 182 -26.00 6.10 -21.43
CA SER A 182 -26.87 4.95 -21.15
C SER A 182 -26.18 3.62 -21.46
N LEU A 183 -25.45 3.53 -22.57
CA LEU A 183 -24.69 2.33 -22.93
C LEU A 183 -23.54 2.06 -21.96
N ALA A 184 -22.82 3.11 -21.55
CA ALA A 184 -21.76 2.99 -20.55
C ALA A 184 -22.30 2.51 -19.20
N PHE A 185 -23.44 3.04 -18.77
CA PHE A 185 -24.11 2.60 -17.55
C PHE A 185 -24.58 1.15 -17.67
N ALA A 186 -25.23 0.78 -18.78
CA ALA A 186 -25.67 -0.59 -19.02
C ALA A 186 -24.50 -1.58 -18.97
N ARG A 187 -23.37 -1.26 -19.60
CA ARG A 187 -22.15 -2.10 -19.59
C ARG A 187 -21.50 -2.20 -18.22
N TYR A 188 -21.65 -1.19 -17.37
CA TYR A 188 -21.08 -1.24 -16.02
C TYR A 188 -21.90 -2.14 -15.09
N PHE A 189 -23.22 -2.23 -15.31
CA PHE A 189 -24.14 -3.01 -14.49
C PHE A 189 -24.38 -4.46 -14.99
N LEU A 190 -24.12 -4.75 -16.28
CA LEU A 190 -24.16 -6.10 -16.88
C LEU A 190 -22.76 -6.73 -16.92
#